data_AF-A0A100XYU9-F1
#
_entry.id   AF-A0A100XYU9-F1
#
_cell.length_a   1.000
_cell.length_b   1.000
_cell.length_c   1.000
_cell.angle_alpha   90.00
_cell.angle_beta   90.00
_cell.angle_gamma   90.00
#
_symmetry.space_group_name_H-M   'P 1'
#
loop_
_entity.id
_entity.type
_entity.pdbx_description
1 polymer ?
#
loop_
_entity_poly.entity_id
_entity_poly.type
_entity_poly.pdbx_seq_one_letter_code
_entity_poly.pdbx_strand_id
1 'polypeptide(L)'
;MTEINVVWVLASQLGGFRHSANAYWVLRKYKRRPGYSARYVEKHFSGYTSSSETEKFESFEELIQFLAGEHPTRKNYSFKVFPGEVLEALESTNRETQVFWQEEIEYLKKLVEPA
;
A
#
# COMPACT_ATOMS: atom_id res chain seq x y z
N MET A 1 -17.27 8.45 5.18
CA MET A 1 -16.95 7.20 5.91
C MET A 1 -15.56 6.79 5.49
N THR A 2 -14.62 6.75 6.43
CA THR A 2 -13.28 6.20 6.18
C THR A 2 -13.45 4.71 5.89
N GLU A 3 -13.05 4.26 4.71
CA GLU A 3 -13.11 2.86 4.35
C GLU A 3 -12.08 2.11 5.21
N ILE A 4 -12.51 1.51 6.33
CA ILE A 4 -11.65 0.76 7.27
C ILE A 4 -10.84 -0.37 6.61
N ASN A 5 -11.25 -0.77 5.40
CA ASN A 5 -10.60 -1.80 4.60
C ASN A 5 -9.61 -1.22 3.56
N VAL A 6 -9.29 0.07 3.63
CA VAL A 6 -8.34 0.74 2.74
C VAL A 6 -7.25 1.43 3.53
N VAL A 7 -6.01 1.23 3.12
CA VAL A 7 -4.84 1.92 3.67
C VAL A 7 -4.05 2.58 2.55
N TRP A 8 -3.57 3.80 2.81
CA TRP A 8 -2.71 4.55 1.90
C TRP A 8 -1.29 4.49 2.45
N VAL A 9 -0.37 3.93 1.67
CA VAL A 9 1.04 3.83 2.02
C VAL A 9 1.80 4.84 1.17
N LEU A 10 2.49 5.78 1.80
CA LEU A 10 3.32 6.74 1.10
C LEU A 10 4.53 6.00 0.51
N ALA A 11 4.66 6.04 -0.81
CA ALA A 11 5.74 5.36 -1.53
C ALA A 11 6.91 6.31 -1.87
N SER A 12 6.61 7.57 -2.17
CA SER A 12 7.63 8.61 -2.36
C SER A 12 7.01 10.00 -2.28
N GLN A 13 7.79 10.96 -1.82
CA GLN A 13 7.54 12.38 -2.10
C GLN A 13 8.29 12.74 -3.38
N LEU A 14 7.60 13.30 -4.36
CA LEU A 14 8.16 13.72 -5.64
C LEU A 14 8.35 15.24 -5.61
N GLY A 15 9.53 15.72 -6.00
CA GLY A 15 9.69 17.15 -6.27
C GLY A 15 11.12 17.69 -6.40
N GLY A 16 11.33 18.41 -7.49
CA GLY A 16 12.16 19.62 -7.58
C GLY A 16 11.38 20.67 -8.42
N PHE A 17 11.21 21.89 -7.88
CA PHE A 17 10.49 23.06 -8.46
C PHE A 17 9.09 22.82 -9.10
N ARG A 18 8.05 23.44 -8.52
CA ARG A 18 6.66 23.63 -9.02
C ARG A 18 5.85 22.39 -9.47
N HIS A 19 6.43 21.20 -9.50
CA HIS A 19 5.77 19.94 -9.88
C HIS A 19 5.82 18.88 -8.78
N SER A 20 5.68 19.29 -7.52
CA SER A 20 5.68 18.35 -6.40
C SER A 20 4.39 17.53 -6.32
N ALA A 21 4.54 16.25 -6.03
CA ALA A 21 3.46 15.28 -5.90
C ALA A 21 3.81 14.27 -4.82
N ASN A 22 2.82 13.61 -4.23
CA ASN A 22 3.03 12.45 -3.38
C ASN A 22 2.57 11.20 -4.11
N ALA A 23 3.43 10.19 -4.16
CA ALA A 23 3.15 8.88 -4.70
C ALA A 23 2.72 7.94 -3.58
N TYR A 24 1.62 7.23 -3.79
CA TYR A 24 1.05 6.30 -2.82
C TYR A 24 0.75 4.95 -3.45
N TRP A 25 0.83 3.91 -2.63
CA TRP A 25 0.10 2.67 -2.85
C TRP A 25 -1.18 2.66 -2.03
N VAL A 26 -2.31 2.48 -2.68
CA VAL A 26 -3.60 2.30 -2.04
C VAL A 26 -3.90 0.82 -1.99
N LEU A 27 -3.89 0.26 -0.78
CA LEU A 27 -4.14 -1.16 -0.55
C LEU A 27 -5.57 -1.35 -0.05
N ARG A 28 -6.22 -2.43 -0.49
CA ARG A 28 -7.57 -2.76 -0.04
C ARG A 28 -7.69 -4.25 0.28
N LYS A 29 -8.38 -4.55 1.38
CA LYS A 29 -8.76 -5.91 1.78
C LYS A 29 -10.26 -6.15 1.49
N TYR A 30 -10.58 -7.32 0.96
CA TYR A 30 -11.93 -7.75 0.63
C TYR A 30 -12.32 -8.97 1.46
N LYS A 31 -13.62 -9.11 1.77
CA LYS A 31 -14.15 -10.30 2.46
C LYS A 31 -14.25 -11.55 1.56
N ARG A 32 -14.06 -11.41 0.25
CA ARG A 32 -14.19 -12.46 -0.77
C ARG A 32 -12.99 -12.43 -1.70
N ARG A 33 -12.75 -13.53 -2.43
CA ARG A 33 -11.66 -13.63 -3.39
C ARG A 33 -11.89 -12.75 -4.64
N PRO A 34 -10.81 -12.17 -5.22
CA PRO A 34 -9.45 -12.11 -4.67
C PRO A 34 -9.40 -11.21 -3.42
N GLY A 35 -8.68 -11.67 -2.38
CA GLY A 35 -8.75 -11.12 -1.02
C GLY A 35 -8.16 -9.73 -0.87
N TYR A 36 -7.30 -9.31 -1.80
CA TYR A 36 -6.56 -8.05 -1.73
C TYR A 36 -6.47 -7.33 -3.08
N SER A 37 -6.26 -6.03 -3.04
CA SER A 37 -5.83 -5.26 -4.20
C SER A 37 -4.89 -4.11 -3.84
N ALA A 38 -4.12 -3.69 -4.85
CA ALA A 38 -3.28 -2.51 -4.78
C ALA A 38 -3.45 -1.64 -6.01
N ARG A 39 -3.37 -0.33 -5.83
CA ARG A 39 -3.32 0.64 -6.91
C ARG A 39 -2.31 1.73 -6.61
N TYR A 40 -1.50 2.08 -7.59
CA TYR A 40 -0.59 3.21 -7.47
C TYR A 40 -1.32 4.52 -7.77
N VAL A 41 -1.10 5.54 -6.96
CA VAL A 41 -1.78 6.84 -7.05
C VAL A 41 -0.78 7.96 -6.82
N GLU A 42 -0.73 8.92 -7.74
CA GLU A 42 0.04 10.15 -7.54
C GLU A 42 -0.92 11.31 -7.31
N LYS A 43 -0.72 12.02 -6.20
CA LYS A 43 -1.45 13.25 -5.86
C LYS A 43 -0.55 14.43 -6.08
N HIS A 44 -0.79 15.18 -7.16
CA HIS A 44 -0.06 16.40 -7.48
C HIS A 44 -0.58 17.55 -6.62
N PHE A 45 0.31 18.45 -6.20
CA PHE A 45 -0.10 19.64 -5.43
C PHE A 45 -0.93 20.64 -6.26
N SER A 46 -0.97 20.47 -7.59
CA SER A 46 -1.92 21.16 -8.47
C SER A 46 -3.37 20.72 -8.29
N GLY A 47 -3.63 19.67 -7.50
CA GLY A 47 -4.94 19.06 -7.31
C GLY A 47 -5.26 17.94 -8.30
N TYR A 48 -4.41 17.70 -9.31
CA TYR A 48 -4.55 16.56 -10.21
C TYR A 48 -4.17 15.25 -9.51
N THR A 49 -4.91 14.19 -9.80
CA THR A 49 -4.62 12.83 -9.30
C THR A 49 -4.50 11.88 -10.48
N SER A 50 -3.35 11.20 -10.60
CA SER A 50 -3.14 10.11 -11.55
C SER A 50 -3.27 8.76 -10.82
N SER A 51 -3.70 7.72 -11.52
CA SER A 51 -3.76 6.38 -10.92
C SER A 51 -3.56 5.27 -11.93
N SER A 52 -2.82 4.24 -11.52
CA SER A 52 -2.65 3.01 -12.30
C SER A 52 -3.92 2.16 -12.34
N GLU A 53 -3.87 1.10 -13.13
CA GLU A 53 -4.81 -0.02 -12.97
C GLU A 53 -4.66 -0.66 -11.59
N THR A 54 -5.77 -1.26 -11.13
CA THR A 54 -5.82 -1.97 -9.84
C THR A 54 -5.37 -3.41 -10.04
N GLU A 55 -4.31 -3.79 -9.36
CA GLU A 55 -3.81 -5.16 -9.29
C GLU A 55 -4.52 -5.91 -8.16
N LYS A 56 -4.81 -7.21 -8.36
CA LYS A 56 -5.54 -8.04 -7.40
C LYS A 56 -4.72 -9.25 -7.00
N PHE A 57 -4.80 -9.63 -5.73
CA PHE A 57 -4.00 -10.71 -5.14
C PHE A 57 -4.89 -11.62 -4.29
N GLU A 58 -4.56 -12.91 -4.28
CA GLU A 58 -5.29 -13.91 -3.49
C GLU A 58 -4.87 -13.85 -2.02
N SER A 59 -3.59 -13.57 -1.76
CA SER A 59 -3.00 -13.49 -0.42
C SER A 59 -2.37 -12.13 -0.13
N PHE A 60 -2.21 -11.83 1.16
CA PHE A 60 -1.50 -10.63 1.60
C PHE A 60 0.01 -10.73 1.31
N GLU A 61 0.57 -11.94 1.38
CA GLU A 61 1.98 -12.20 1.03
C GLU A 61 2.28 -11.86 -0.44
N GLU A 62 1.44 -12.29 -1.38
CA GLU A 62 1.56 -11.94 -2.81
C GLU A 62 1.55 -10.42 -3.00
N LEU A 63 0.65 -9.73 -2.29
CA LEU A 63 0.57 -8.29 -2.31
C LEU A 63 1.89 -7.66 -1.81
N ILE A 64 2.44 -8.13 -0.69
CA ILE A 64 3.69 -7.59 -0.13
C ILE A 64 4.88 -7.83 -1.07
N GLN A 65 5.01 -9.04 -1.63
CA GLN A 65 6.04 -9.35 -2.65
C GLN A 65 5.88 -8.44 -3.88
N PHE A 66 4.65 -8.13 -4.27
CA PHE A 66 4.38 -7.22 -5.38
C PHE A 66 4.85 -5.80 -5.06
N LEU A 67 4.57 -5.28 -3.87
CA LEU A 67 4.99 -3.93 -3.44
C LEU A 67 6.52 -3.80 -3.28
N ALA A 68 7.20 -4.85 -2.83
CA ALA A 68 8.67 -4.93 -2.75
C ALA A 68 9.35 -5.11 -4.12
N GLY A 69 8.59 -5.58 -5.10
CA GLY A 69 9.03 -5.78 -6.47
C GLY A 69 9.69 -7.13 -6.73
N GLU A 70 9.31 -8.12 -5.94
CA GLU A 70 9.72 -9.51 -6.03
C GLU A 70 8.70 -10.36 -6.80
N HIS A 71 7.47 -9.87 -6.96
CA HIS A 71 6.40 -10.61 -7.64
C HIS A 71 6.58 -10.63 -9.18
N PRO A 72 6.44 -11.80 -9.84
CA PRO A 72 6.72 -11.97 -11.27
C PRO A 72 5.79 -11.18 -12.20
N THR A 73 4.60 -10.79 -11.73
CA THR A 73 3.65 -10.00 -12.53
C THR A 73 3.91 -8.49 -12.47
N ARG A 74 4.87 -8.01 -11.67
CA ARG A 74 5.16 -6.58 -11.58
C ARG A 74 5.81 -6.09 -12.88
N LYS A 75 4.98 -5.45 -13.70
CA LYS A 75 5.40 -4.81 -14.97
C LYS A 75 5.63 -3.30 -14.85
N ASN A 76 5.17 -2.68 -13.76
CA ASN A 76 5.15 -1.22 -13.61
C ASN A 76 6.38 -0.69 -12.85
N TYR A 77 6.90 0.46 -13.31
CA TYR A 77 8.03 1.22 -12.73
C TYR A 77 7.67 2.06 -11.50
N SER A 78 6.52 1.81 -10.87
CA SER A 78 6.09 2.51 -9.66
C SER A 78 7.07 2.30 -8.50
N PHE A 79 7.09 3.23 -7.54
CA PHE A 79 7.96 3.15 -6.36
C PHE A 79 7.72 1.86 -5.56
N LYS A 80 8.80 1.31 -5.02
CA LYS A 80 8.75 0.16 -4.12
C LYS A 80 8.33 0.61 -2.73
N VAL A 81 7.66 -0.29 -2.03
CA VAL A 81 7.30 -0.15 -0.62
C VAL A 81 7.58 -1.50 0.03
N PHE A 82 8.27 -1.47 1.16
CA PHE A 82 8.72 -2.61 1.94
C PHE A 82 7.76 -2.89 3.10
N PRO A 83 7.82 -4.09 3.71
CA PRO A 83 6.93 -4.48 4.80
C PRO A 83 6.86 -3.46 5.96
N GLY A 84 7.99 -2.84 6.32
CA GLY A 84 8.05 -1.83 7.38
C GLY A 84 7.22 -0.58 7.10
N GLU A 85 7.22 -0.09 5.85
CA GLU A 85 6.45 1.09 5.45
C GLU A 85 4.94 0.79 5.43
N VAL A 86 4.56 -0.45 5.03
CA VAL A 86 3.15 -0.90 5.11
C VAL A 86 2.70 -1.02 6.57
N LEU A 87 3.57 -1.53 7.45
CA LEU A 87 3.30 -1.65 8.87
C LEU A 87 3.09 -0.28 9.51
N GLU A 88 4.01 0.67 9.27
CA GLU A 88 3.90 2.04 9.77
C GLU A 88 2.60 2.70 9.30
N ALA A 89 2.25 2.54 8.01
CA ALA A 89 1.01 3.08 7.48
C ALA A 89 -0.23 2.50 8.19
N LEU A 90 -0.28 1.19 8.43
CA LEU A 90 -1.37 0.54 9.15
C LEU A 90 -1.45 0.97 10.62
N GLU A 91 -0.33 1.02 11.33
CA GLU A 91 -0.27 1.45 12.73
C GLU A 91 -0.59 2.93 12.93
N SER A 92 -0.37 3.77 11.91
CA SER A 92 -0.78 5.18 11.94
C SER A 92 -2.27 5.43 11.71
N THR A 93 -3.05 4.40 11.30
CA THR A 93 -4.49 4.53 11.08
C THR A 93 -5.28 4.56 12.39
N ASN A 94 -6.60 4.77 12.32
CA ASN A 94 -7.46 4.71 13.51
C ASN A 94 -7.60 3.28 14.07
N ARG A 95 -8.02 3.17 15.33
CA ARG A 95 -8.13 1.89 16.05
C ARG A 95 -9.03 0.87 15.35
N GLU A 96 -10.13 1.30 14.74
CA GLU A 96 -11.05 0.39 14.02
C GLU A 96 -10.37 -0.25 12.81
N THR A 97 -9.60 0.54 12.06
CA THR A 97 -8.81 0.06 10.91
C THR A 97 -7.72 -0.90 11.39
N GLN A 98 -6.99 -0.55 12.46
CA GLN A 98 -5.97 -1.45 13.03
C GLN A 98 -6.56 -2.80 13.45
N VAL A 99 -7.73 -2.82 14.11
CA VAL A 99 -8.42 -4.06 14.49
C VAL A 99 -8.84 -4.86 13.25
N PHE A 100 -9.31 -4.20 12.20
CA PHE A 100 -9.69 -4.85 10.95
C PHE A 100 -8.50 -5.51 10.23
N TRP A 101 -7.31 -4.92 10.33
CA TRP A 101 -6.06 -5.38 9.72
C TRP A 101 -5.12 -6.10 10.69
N GLN A 102 -5.63 -6.56 11.85
CA GLN A 102 -4.78 -7.09 12.92
C GLN A 102 -3.90 -8.26 12.47
N GLU A 103 -4.46 -9.20 11.71
CA GLU A 103 -3.72 -10.36 11.19
C GLU A 103 -2.56 -9.93 10.28
N GLU A 104 -2.77 -8.94 9.42
CA GLU A 104 -1.74 -8.40 8.54
C GLU A 104 -0.67 -7.63 9.31
N ILE A 105 -1.06 -6.86 10.34
CA ILE A 105 -0.12 -6.17 11.23
C ILE A 105 0.78 -7.18 11.95
N GLU A 106 0.21 -8.25 12.50
CA GLU A 106 0.98 -9.31 13.17
C GLU A 106 1.91 -10.03 12.20
N TYR A 107 1.47 -10.28 10.96
CA TYR A 107 2.31 -10.83 9.91
C TYR A 107 3.49 -9.91 9.57
N LEU A 108 3.24 -8.61 9.37
CA LEU A 108 4.29 -7.64 9.03
C LEU A 108 5.29 -7.47 10.16
N LYS A 109 4.86 -7.49 11.43
CA LYS A 109 5.77 -7.44 12.58
C LYS A 109 6.79 -8.56 12.55
N LYS A 110 6.34 -9.80 12.28
CA LYS A 110 7.23 -10.96 12.16
C LYS A 110 8.23 -10.84 11.00
N LEU A 111 7.88 -10.13 9.94
CA LEU A 111 8.79 -9.88 8.82
C LEU A 111 9.82 -8.78 9.09
N VAL A 112 9.49 -7.82 9.95
CA VAL A 112 10.32 -6.63 10.24
C VAL A 112 11.20 -6.84 11.48
N GLU A 113 10.84 -7.75 12.38
CA GLU A 113 11.70 -8.11 13.52
C GLU A 113 13.06 -8.64 13.04
N PRO A 114 14.19 -8.08 13.52
CA PRO A 114 15.50 -8.60 13.19
C PRO A 114 15.66 -10.00 13.80
N ALA A 115 16.06 -10.97 12.97
CA ALA A 115 16.51 -12.28 13.41
C ALA A 115 17.73 -12.19 14.34
#